data_AF-A0A965NVI1-F1
#
_entry.id   AF-A0A965NVI1-F1
#
_cell.length_a   1.000
_cell.length_b   1.000
_cell.length_c   1.000
_cell.angle_alpha   90.00
_cell.angle_beta   90.00
_cell.angle_gamma   90.00
#
_symmetry.space_group_name_H-M   'P 1'
#
loop_
_entity.id
_entity.type
_entity.pdbx_description
1 polymer ?
#
loop_
_entity_poly.entity_id
_entity_poly.type
_entity_poly.pdbx_seq_one_letter_code
_entity_poly.pdbx_strand_id
1 'polypeptide(L)' 'MPITTTPKIWMNGNLVDWADAKVHVLTHTLHYGTGVFEGIRAYETDKGPAIFRLTDHMVRL' A
#
# COMPACT_ATOMS: atom_id res chain seq x y z
N MET A 1 12.76 -5.41 11.91
CA MET A 1 11.84 -6.50 11.54
C MET A 1 11.98 -6.74 10.04
N PRO A 2 12.26 -7.97 9.58
CA PRO A 2 12.21 -8.25 8.15
C PRO A 2 10.75 -8.16 7.67
N ILE A 3 10.52 -7.40 6.60
CA ILE A 3 9.23 -7.34 5.92
C ILE A 3 9.15 -8.58 5.03
N THR A 4 8.07 -9.35 5.14
CA THR A 4 7.78 -10.43 4.17
C THR A 4 7.43 -9.80 2.83
N THR A 5 8.21 -10.11 1.80
CA THR A 5 7.97 -9.60 0.45
C THR A 5 6.73 -10.24 -0.16
N THR A 6 6.02 -9.48 -1.00
CA THR A 6 4.98 -10.01 -1.89
C THR A 6 5.46 -10.01 -3.34
N PRO A 7 4.78 -10.70 -4.28
CA PRO A 7 5.20 -10.70 -5.69
C PRO A 7 5.04 -9.34 -6.37
N LYS A 8 3.94 -8.61 -6.09
CA LYS A 8 3.54 -7.40 -6.80
C LYS A 8 3.16 -6.26 -5.85
N ILE A 9 3.38 -5.03 -6.31
CA ILE A 9 2.92 -3.78 -5.68
C ILE A 9 2.10 -3.01 -6.70
N TRP A 10 0.96 -2.43 -6.28
CA TRP A 10 0.22 -1.49 -7.12
C TRP A 10 0.87 -0.11 -7.04
N MET A 11 1.26 0.44 -8.18
CA MET A 11 1.93 1.74 -8.28
C MET A 11 1.40 2.49 -9.50
N ASN A 12 0.75 3.65 -9.27
CA ASN A 12 0.25 4.55 -10.31
C ASN A 12 -0.61 3.85 -11.39
N GLY A 13 -1.58 3.02 -10.97
CA GLY A 13 -2.51 2.34 -11.88
C GLY A 13 -2.08 0.94 -12.32
N ASN A 14 -0.83 0.54 -12.09
CA ASN A 14 -0.28 -0.72 -12.59
C ASN A 14 0.27 -1.62 -11.48
N LEU A 15 0.20 -2.94 -11.67
CA LEU A 15 0.90 -3.91 -10.82
C LEU A 15 2.33 -4.08 -11.32
N VAL A 16 3.30 -3.65 -10.51
CA VAL A 16 4.74 -3.81 -10.77
C VAL A 16 5.32 -4.90 -9.86
N ASP A 17 6.44 -5.50 -10.26
CA ASP A 17 7.17 -6.41 -9.37
C ASP A 17 7.66 -5.67 -8.13
N TRP A 18 7.66 -6.35 -6.98
CA TRP A 18 8.10 -5.76 -5.71
C TRP A 18 9.45 -5.07 -5.81
N ALA A 19 10.40 -5.70 -6.51
CA ALA A 19 11.75 -5.17 -6.69
C ALA A 19 11.80 -3.89 -7.54
N ASP A 20 10.79 -3.65 -8.38
CA ASP A 20 10.73 -2.52 -9.32
C ASP A 20 9.90 -1.35 -8.82
N ALA A 21 9.20 -1.50 -7.68
CA ALA A 21 8.49 -0.42 -7.00
C ALA A 21 9.45 0.58 -6.34
N LYS A 22 10.19 1.32 -7.17
CA LYS A 22 11.24 2.26 -6.77
C LYS A 22 10.81 3.71 -7.00
N VAL A 23 11.31 4.59 -6.15
CA VAL A 23 11.21 6.05 -6.32
C VAL A 23 12.59 6.66 -6.40
N HIS A 24 12.72 7.84 -7.00
CA HIS A 24 14.00 8.55 -7.04
C HIS A 24 14.41 8.99 -5.63
N VAL A 25 15.70 9.02 -5.33
CA VAL A 25 16.19 9.41 -3.99
C VAL A 25 15.69 10.81 -3.61
N LEU A 26 15.62 11.74 -4.56
CA LEU A 26 15.14 13.12 -4.38
C LEU A 26 13.61 13.28 -4.28
N THR A 27 12.84 12.20 -4.11
CA THR A 27 11.39 12.31 -3.90
C THR A 27 11.07 13.16 -2.67
N HIS A 28 10.18 14.13 -2.83
CA HIS A 28 9.86 15.15 -1.83
C HIS A 28 9.38 14.55 -0.50
N THR A 29 8.56 13.50 -0.53
CA THR A 29 8.07 12.80 0.67
C THR A 29 9.20 12.28 1.56
N LEU A 30 10.33 11.85 0.98
CA LEU A 30 11.48 11.35 1.74
C LEU A 30 12.20 12.46 2.51
N HIS A 31 12.11 13.71 2.04
CA HIS A 31 12.84 14.85 2.60
C HIS A 31 11.96 15.75 3.47
N TYR A 32 10.66 15.82 3.17
CA TYR A 32 9.77 16.81 3.76
C TYR A 32 8.48 16.21 4.32
N GLY A 33 8.33 14.87 4.34
CA GLY A 33 7.19 14.20 4.98
C GLY A 33 5.84 14.47 4.31
N THR A 34 5.82 14.92 3.04
CA THR A 34 4.60 15.29 2.30
C THR A 34 3.80 14.11 1.76
N GLY A 35 3.77 12.97 2.48
CA GLY A 35 3.02 11.78 2.10
C GLY A 35 1.87 11.52 3.07
N VAL A 36 0.71 11.15 2.54
CA VAL A 36 -0.40 10.57 3.30
C VAL A 36 -0.46 9.07 3.04
N PHE A 37 -0.86 8.29 4.04
CA PHE A 37 -0.97 6.83 3.92
C PHE A 37 -2.10 6.31 4.78
N GLU A 38 -2.55 5.09 4.48
CA GLU A 38 -3.54 4.36 5.26
C GLU A 38 -3.04 2.98 5.66
N GLY A 39 -3.54 2.50 6.79
CA GLY A 39 -3.30 1.16 7.29
C GLY A 39 -4.58 0.34 7.22
N ILE A 40 -4.63 -0.65 6.32
CA ILE A 40 -5.84 -1.43 6.04
C ILE A 40 -5.55 -2.91 6.29
N ARG A 41 -6.54 -3.63 6.84
CA ARG A 41 -6.46 -5.08 7.06
C ARG A 41 -7.47 -5.82 6.20
N ALA A 42 -7.02 -6.91 5.59
CA ALA A 42 -7.86 -7.93 5.01
C ALA A 42 -7.92 -9.13 5.97
N TYR A 43 -9.09 -9.76 6.06
CA TYR A 43 -9.33 -10.93 6.91
C TYR A 43 -9.97 -12.03 6.09
N GLU A 44 -9.62 -13.28 6.38
CA GLU A 44 -10.39 -14.44 5.94
C GLU A 44 -11.76 -14.44 6.62
N THR A 45 -12.81 -14.72 5.87
CA THR A 45 -14.18 -14.84 6.38
C THR A 45 -14.86 -16.05 5.76
N ASP A 46 -16.01 -16.47 6.30
CA ASP A 46 -16.79 -17.58 5.75
C ASP A 46 -17.28 -17.36 4.30
N LYS A 47 -17.21 -16.10 3.81
CA LYS A 47 -17.58 -15.71 2.43
C LYS A 47 -16.37 -15.41 1.55
N GLY A 48 -15.15 -15.71 2.03
CA GLY A 48 -13.88 -15.37 1.39
C GLY A 48 -13.19 -14.14 2.00
N PRO A 49 -12.02 -13.74 1.48
CA PRO A 49 -11.26 -12.61 2.01
C PRO A 49 -12.05 -11.29 1.90
N ALA A 50 -12.08 -10.52 2.98
CA ALA A 50 -12.77 -9.23 3.02
C ALA A 50 -11.88 -8.12 3.61
N ILE A 51 -12.00 -6.91 3.06
CA ILE A 51 -11.30 -5.73 3.55
C ILE A 51 -12.17 -5.01 4.57
N PHE A 52 -11.68 -4.85 5.80
CA PHE A 52 -12.43 -4.19 6.86
C PHE A 52 -12.51 -2.68 6.62
N ARG A 53 -13.73 -2.14 6.52
CA ARG A 53 -14.03 -0.70 6.39
C ARG A 53 -13.29 0.01 5.24
N LEU A 54 -13.14 -0.65 4.09
CA LEU A 54 -12.40 -0.11 2.93
C LEU A 54 -12.82 1.33 2.57
N THR A 55 -14.13 1.57 2.41
CA THR A 55 -14.65 2.89 2.02
C THR A 55 -14.26 3.97 3.02
N ASP A 56 -14.34 3.69 4.32
CA ASP A 56 -14.00 4.68 5.35
C ASP A 56 -12.50 5.01 5.35
N HIS A 57 -11.65 4.02 5.11
CA HIS A 57 -10.21 4.24 4.94
C HIS A 57 -9.92 5.10 3.70
N MET A 58 -10.60 4.85 2.58
CA MET A 58 -10.42 5.64 1.35
C MET A 58 -10.93 7.08 1.47
N VAL A 59 -11.96 7.33 2.28
CA VAL A 59 -12.46 8.69 2.54
C VAL A 59 -11.53 9.48 3.46
N ARG A 60 -10.79 8.80 4.35
CA ARG A 60 -9.85 9.43 5.28
C ARG A 60 -8.48 9.71 4.64
N LEU A 61 -8.07 8.90 3.67
CA LEU A 61 -6.83 9.05 2.90
C LEU A 61 -6.78 10.38 2.17
#